data_AF-A0A7V9C3V1-F1
#
_entry.id   AF-A0A7V9C3V1-F1
#
_cell.length_a   1.000
_cell.length_b   1.000
_cell.length_c   1.000
_cell.angle_alpha   90.00
_cell.angle_beta   90.00
_cell.angle_gamma   90.00
#
_symmetry.space_group_name_H-M   'P 1'
#
loop_
_entity.id
_entity.type
_entity.pdbx_description
1 polymer ?
#
loop_
_entity_poly.entity_id
_entity_poly.type
_entity_poly.pdbx_seq_one_letter_code
_entity_poly.pdbx_strand_id
1 'polypeptide(L)' 'MEAVKKKLQEELDSLQVELQFKLPKEIQHAREFGDLKENAEYKAAMERQSMVQARIAQVRQRLGEVQSIDLSKIP' A
#
# COMPACT_ATOMS: atom_id res chain seq x y z
N MET A 1 -7.03 -18.39 -12.21
CA MET A 1 -5.99 -17.37 -11.97
C MET A 1 -6.52 -15.94 -12.06
N GLU A 2 -7.48 -15.65 -12.94
CA GLU A 2 -8.04 -14.29 -13.08
C GLU A 2 -8.68 -13.73 -11.80
N ALA A 3 -9.43 -14.53 -11.04
CA ALA A 3 -10.01 -14.08 -9.78
C ALA A 3 -8.95 -13.67 -8.74
N VAL A 4 -7.79 -14.33 -8.72
CA VAL A 4 -6.67 -13.98 -7.83
C VAL A 4 -6.02 -12.69 -8.30
N LYS A 5 -5.78 -12.54 -9.60
CA LYS A 5 -5.24 -11.31 -10.21
C LYS A 5 -6.16 -10.12 -9.91
N LYS A 6 -7.47 -10.27 -10.09
CA LYS A 6 -8.46 -9.22 -9.82
C LYS A 6 -8.43 -8.78 -8.35
N LYS A 7 -8.42 -9.72 -7.40
CA LYS A 7 -8.31 -9.41 -5.97
C LYS A 7 -7.02 -8.66 -5.62
N LEU A 8 -5.89 -9.07 -6.19
CA LEU A 8 -4.62 -8.39 -5.96
C LEU A 8 -4.60 -6.98 -6.56
N GLN A 9 -5.27 -6.78 -7.70
CA GLN A 9 -5.43 -5.46 -8.30
C GLN A 9 -6.32 -4.54 -7.45
N GLU A 10 -7.48 -5.04 -7.00
CA GLU A 10 -8.37 -4.30 -6.09
C GLU A 10 -7.67 -3.92 -4.79
N GLU A 11 -6.89 -4.85 -4.22
CA GLU A 11 -6.07 -4.58 -3.03
C GLU A 11 -5.03 -3.49 -3.32
N LEU A 12 -4.29 -3.60 -4.44
CA LEU A 12 -3.29 -2.62 -4.84
C LEU A 12 -3.90 -1.22 -4.99
N ASP A 13 -5.03 -1.10 -5.68
CA ASP A 13 -5.71 0.16 -5.92
C ASP A 13 -6.15 0.80 -4.58
N SER A 14 -6.68 -0.02 -3.65
CA SER A 14 -7.07 0.45 -2.31
C SER A 14 -5.88 0.99 -1.50
N LEU A 15 -4.74 0.29 -1.55
CA LEU A 15 -3.52 0.68 -0.85
C LEU A 15 -2.90 1.94 -1.47
N GLN A 16 -2.97 2.09 -2.79
CA GLN A 16 -2.51 3.29 -3.47
C GLN A 16 -3.36 4.51 -3.09
N VAL A 17 -4.68 4.35 -3.02
CA VAL A 17 -5.58 5.42 -2.56
C VAL A 17 -5.28 5.80 -1.11
N GLU A 18 -5.08 4.82 -0.25
CA GLU A 18 -4.70 5.06 1.15
C GLU A 18 -3.36 5.83 1.24
N LEU A 19 -2.34 5.39 0.50
CA LEU A 19 -1.01 5.99 0.51
C LEU A 19 -0.98 7.41 -0.05
N GLN A 20 -1.72 7.68 -1.12
CA GLN A 20 -1.65 8.96 -1.84
C GLN A 20 -2.60 10.02 -1.27
N PHE A 21 -3.74 9.61 -0.71
CA PHE A 21 -4.77 10.55 -0.31
C PHE A 21 -5.09 10.54 1.18
N LYS A 22 -5.12 9.37 1.83
CA LYS A 22 -5.54 9.28 3.25
C LYS A 22 -4.39 9.61 4.19
N LEU A 23 -3.29 8.88 4.07
CA LEU A 23 -2.14 9.03 4.97
C LEU A 23 -1.52 10.43 4.95
N PRO A 24 -1.36 11.12 3.80
CA PRO A 24 -0.84 12.49 3.80
C PRO A 24 -1.76 13.47 4.53
N LYS A 25 -3.09 13.27 4.47
CA LYS A 25 -4.05 14.09 5.20
C LYS A 25 -3.98 13.83 6.70
N GLU A 26 -3.87 12.56 7.11
CA GLU A 26 -3.69 12.18 8.52
C GLU A 26 -2.38 12.72 9.10
N ILE A 27 -1.28 12.60 8.36
CA ILE A 27 0.02 13.17 8.73
C ILE A 27 -0.08 14.69 8.84
N GLN A 28 -0.71 15.35 7.87
CA GLN A 28 -0.87 16.80 7.89
C GLN A 28 -1.71 17.26 9.09
N HIS A 29 -2.81 16.56 9.40
CA HIS A 29 -3.64 16.87 10.56
C HIS A 29 -2.89 16.65 11.87
N ALA A 30 -2.18 15.53 12.01
CA ALA A 30 -1.34 15.28 13.18
C ALA A 30 -0.24 16.35 13.35
N ARG A 31 0.23 16.96 12.25
CA ARG A 31 1.21 18.05 12.31
C ARG A 31 0.67 19.36 12.86
N GLU A 32 -0.64 19.59 12.80
CA GLU A 32 -1.28 20.81 13.30
C GLU A 32 -1.28 20.87 14.83
N PHE A 33 -1.13 19.73 15.51
CA PHE A 33 -1.11 19.64 16.98
C PHE A 33 0.24 20.00 17.63
N GLY A 34 1.21 20.51 16.86
CA GLY A 34 2.36 21.27 17.36
C GLY A 34 3.54 20.44 17.88
N ASP A 35 3.30 19.41 18.72
CA ASP A 35 4.37 18.56 19.24
C ASP A 35 4.42 17.19 18.56
N LEU A 36 5.14 17.12 17.43
CA LEU A 36 5.32 15.90 16.64
C LEU A 36 6.08 14.79 17.38
N LYS A 37 6.88 15.15 18.40
CA LYS A 37 7.77 14.21 19.08
C LYS A 37 7.00 13.32 20.04
N GLU A 38 5.93 13.83 20.63
CA GLU A 38 5.00 13.09 21.49
C GLU A 38 3.72 12.66 20.78
N ASN A 39 3.40 13.25 19.62
CA ASN A 39 2.18 12.92 18.89
C ASN A 39 2.14 11.45 18.43
N ALA A 40 1.33 10.65 19.12
CA ALA A 40 1.10 9.25 18.84
C ALA A 40 0.42 9.02 17.47
N GLU A 41 -0.47 9.92 17.05
CA GLU A 41 -1.16 9.87 15.76
C GLU A 41 -0.19 10.10 14.61
N TYR A 42 0.76 11.03 14.75
CA TYR A 42 1.82 11.25 13.76
C TYR A 42 2.69 10.00 13.60
N LYS A 43 3.11 9.40 14.72
CA LYS A 43 3.92 8.17 14.70
C LYS A 43 3.15 7.01 14.06
N ALA A 44 1.89 6.82 14.45
CA ALA A 44 1.03 5.79 13.88
C ALA A 44 0.81 6.00 12.37
N ALA A 45 0.59 7.24 11.92
CA ALA A 45 0.42 7.54 10.50
C ALA A 45 1.70 7.27 9.69
N MET A 46 2.88 7.59 10.23
CA MET A 46 4.17 7.28 9.62
C MET A 46 4.46 5.78 9.56
N GLU A 47 4.17 5.04 10.64
CA GLU A 47 4.30 3.58 10.66
C GLU A 47 3.36 2.94 9.64
N ARG A 48 2.10 3.38 9.62
CA ARG A 48 1.11 2.91 8.65
C ARG A 48 1.55 3.19 7.21
N GLN A 49 2.13 4.35 6.94
CA GLN A 49 2.70 4.68 5.63
C GLN A 49 3.78 3.68 5.22
N SER A 50 4.71 3.35 6.12
CA SER A 50 5.75 2.34 5.85
C SER A 50 5.14 0.96 5.58
N MET A 51 4.16 0.53 6.39
CA MET A 51 3.48 -0.74 6.20
C MET A 51 2.73 -0.83 4.86
N VAL A 52 2.01 0.23 4.48
CA VAL A 52 1.28 0.29 3.21
C VAL A 52 2.24 0.24 2.02
N GLN A 53 3.37 0.97 2.09
CA GLN A 53 4.41 0.90 1.06
C GLN A 53 5.00 -0.51 0.91
N ALA A 54 5.32 -1.15 2.03
CA ALA A 54 5.81 -2.54 2.04
C ALA A 54 4.77 -3.50 1.44
N ARG A 55 3.49 -3.32 1.78
CA ARG A 55 2.41 -4.14 1.24
C ARG A 55 2.23 -3.95 -0.26
N ILE A 56 2.28 -2.71 -0.75
CA ILE A 56 2.23 -2.41 -2.19
C ILE A 56 3.37 -3.13 -2.94
N ALA A 57 4.58 -3.12 -2.39
CA ALA A 57 5.71 -3.82 -2.99
C ALA A 57 5.46 -5.33 -3.09
N GLN A 58 4.96 -5.95 -2.02
CA GLN A 58 4.60 -7.38 -1.99
C GLN A 58 3.49 -7.72 -3.01
N VAL A 59 2.43 -6.91 -3.07
CA VAL A 59 1.31 -7.15 -3.99
C VAL A 59 1.76 -6.99 -5.44
N ARG A 60 2.61 -6.00 -5.75
CA ARG A 60 3.20 -5.83 -7.09
C ARG A 60 4.07 -7.01 -7.50
N GLN A 61 4.92 -7.51 -6.60
CA GLN A 61 5.72 -8.71 -6.87
C GLN A 61 4.81 -9.90 -7.19
N ARG A 62 3.80 -10.15 -6.35
CA ARG A 62 2.86 -11.26 -6.54
C ARG A 62 2.03 -11.12 -7.82
N LEU A 63 1.64 -9.91 -8.20
CA LEU A 63 0.99 -9.64 -9.49
C LEU A 63 1.92 -9.96 -10.67
N GLY A 64 3.20 -9.62 -10.56
CA GLY A 64 4.22 -9.97 -11.55
C GLY A 64 4.38 -11.48 -11.69
N GLU A 65 4.46 -12.21 -10.57
CA GLU A 65 4.52 -13.67 -10.55
C GLU A 65 3.28 -14.29 -11.22
N VAL A 66 2.07 -13.87 -10.83
CA VAL A 66 0.82 -14.36 -11.41
C VAL A 66 0.71 -14.06 -12.91
N GLN A 67 1.24 -12.94 -13.38
CA GLN A 67 1.30 -12.60 -14.81
C GLN A 67 2.39 -13.39 -15.55
N SER A 68 3.49 -13.74 -14.88
CA SER A 68 4.60 -14.50 -15.47
C SER A 68 4.29 -15.98 -15.68
N ILE A 69 3.29 -16.52 -14.96
CA ILE A 69 2.77 -17.90 -15.12
C ILE A 69 1.90 -18.02 -16.39
N ASP A 70 1.90 -17.01 -17.28
CA ASP A 70 1.26 -17.12 -18.58
C ASP A 70 1.89 -18.26 -19.40
N LEU A 71 1.05 -19.26 -19.68
CA LEU A 71 1.36 -20.62 -20.13
C LEU A 71 1.94 -20.70 -21.56
N SER A 72 2.22 -19.56 -22.19
CA SER A 72 2.81 -19.48 -23.55
C SER A 72 4.33 -19.69 -23.56
N LYS A 73 4.97 -19.82 -22.38
CA LYS A 73 6.43 -19.97 -22.24
C LYS A 73 6.88 -21.35 -21.72
N ILE A 74 5.96 -22.31 -21.61
CA ILE A 74 6.32 -23.72 -21.41
C ILE A 74 6.42 -24.35 -22.80
N PRO A 75 7.60 -24.81 -23.26
CA PRO A 75 7.75 -25.52 -24.53
C PRO A 75 6.94 -26.83 -24.58
#